data_AF-A0ABD2P440-F1
#
_entry.id   AF-A0ABD2P440-F1
#
_cell.length_a   1.000
_cell.length_b   1.000
_cell.length_c   1.000
_cell.angle_alpha   90.00
_cell.angle_beta   90.00
_cell.angle_gamma   90.00
#
_symmetry.space_group_name_H-M   'P 1'
#
loop_
_entity.id
_entity.type
_entity.pdbx_description
1 polymer ?
#
loop_
_entity_poly.entity_id
_entity_poly.type
_entity_poly.pdbx_seq_one_letter_code
_entity_poly.pdbx_strand_id
1 'polypeptide(L)'
;MKKMFIEHLFLIFLFCGVKLCSSTEYVPVYMWETQNSDHPVSSLQRISENSFKNTLSEKLKSNPFVVVFVEETLSPEDFAQRDVNGKPTFEALRKFLESGNVAYEPSVQNPVGAIKQLGKGVTEISVASLLRNFNVPKDEILIVDLNDAKDDELRTEMLKRHDSDISKIFDKLAEKNENILALYTAHHPSWIIPEEIKHRNARSLLQKSNENAVGENEKQGDNKKGSFITQDESLLLHVVSSPQVSVDGGKTFTNITLTTDEVTPQDNEVLLKLKGDRSYRFVFVFTTDGHWTLSNVMSDDVEYTIPDISVPSQFSYHCFNTTFYNGANTLVLPGVQMQPFLNKSDSIVFGDAFDCVGFTNIPIWTGLVVTLILLSILTFGITMIMDIRTMDRFDDAKGKTITVSVNE
;
A
#
# COMPACT_ATOMS: atom_id res chain seq x y z
N MET A 1 40.20 20.24 -4.82
CA MET A 1 39.16 20.14 -5.86
C MET A 1 38.58 18.73 -6.04
N LYS A 2 39.38 17.66 -6.19
CA LYS A 2 38.83 16.28 -6.38
C LYS A 2 37.95 15.73 -5.24
N LYS A 3 38.25 16.09 -3.98
CA LYS A 3 37.48 15.64 -2.80
C LYS A 3 36.07 16.28 -2.73
N MET A 4 35.97 17.56 -3.11
CA MET A 4 34.72 18.33 -3.14
C MET A 4 33.76 17.86 -4.24
N PHE A 5 34.30 17.37 -5.36
CA PHE A 5 33.50 16.90 -6.49
C PHE A 5 32.85 15.52 -6.25
N ILE A 6 33.54 14.63 -5.53
CA ILE A 6 33.00 13.33 -5.10
C ILE A 6 31.90 13.54 -4.06
N GLU A 7 32.07 14.48 -3.13
CA GLU A 7 31.03 14.85 -2.17
C GLU A 7 29.81 15.46 -2.86
N HIS A 8 29.98 16.29 -3.88
CA HIS A 8 28.86 16.86 -4.64
C HIS A 8 28.14 15.82 -5.51
N LEU A 9 28.84 14.86 -6.10
CA LEU A 9 28.21 13.77 -6.86
C LEU A 9 27.41 12.83 -5.94
N PHE A 10 27.96 12.53 -4.75
CA PHE A 10 27.26 11.76 -3.73
C PHE A 10 26.04 12.52 -3.19
N LEU A 11 26.16 13.83 -2.97
CA LEU A 11 25.05 14.70 -2.59
C LEU A 11 23.98 14.77 -3.69
N ILE A 12 24.32 14.86 -4.97
CA ILE A 12 23.36 14.88 -6.07
C ILE A 12 22.63 13.53 -6.20
N PHE A 13 23.33 12.41 -6.04
CA PHE A 13 22.71 11.09 -6.07
C PHE A 13 21.77 10.88 -4.86
N LEU A 14 22.17 11.36 -3.68
CA LEU A 14 21.33 11.38 -2.48
C LEU A 14 20.13 12.32 -2.65
N PHE A 15 20.31 13.50 -3.24
CA PHE A 15 19.24 14.48 -3.47
C PHE A 15 18.25 14.01 -4.53
N CYS A 16 18.71 13.31 -5.56
CA CYS A 16 17.86 12.73 -6.59
C CYS A 16 17.08 11.51 -6.05
N GLY A 17 17.72 10.66 -5.24
CA GLY A 17 17.06 9.57 -4.53
C GLY A 17 16.00 10.05 -3.52
N VAL A 18 16.25 11.16 -2.82
CA VAL A 18 15.29 11.77 -1.88
C VAL A 18 14.14 12.46 -2.60
N LYS A 19 14.36 13.09 -3.76
CA LYS A 19 13.29 13.70 -4.59
C LYS A 19 12.35 12.69 -5.24
N LEU A 20 12.80 11.45 -5.44
CA LEU A 20 11.95 10.32 -5.87
C LEU A 20 11.09 9.75 -4.73
N CYS A 21 11.37 10.14 -3.48
CA CYS A 21 10.62 9.76 -2.29
C CYS A 21 9.84 10.96 -1.74
N SER A 22 9.17 11.72 -2.60
CA SER A 22 8.05 12.55 -2.13
C SER A 22 6.86 11.61 -1.96
N SER A 23 6.72 11.02 -0.78
CA SER A 23 5.51 10.31 -0.41
C SER A 23 4.34 11.28 -0.55
N THR A 24 3.36 10.98 -1.39
CA THR A 24 2.12 11.74 -1.40
C THR A 24 1.31 11.37 -0.17
N GLU A 25 1.44 12.17 0.87
CA GLU A 25 0.78 11.92 2.15
C GLU A 25 -0.68 12.37 2.09
N TYR A 26 -1.58 11.47 2.52
CA TYR A 26 -3.00 11.73 2.69
C TYR A 26 -3.35 11.57 4.15
N VAL A 27 -4.07 12.55 4.69
CA VAL A 27 -4.50 12.58 6.09
C VAL A 27 -6.00 12.87 6.15
N PRO A 28 -6.70 12.40 7.20
CA PRO A 28 -8.10 12.71 7.40
C PRO A 28 -8.28 14.16 7.84
N VAL A 29 -9.35 14.81 7.37
CA VAL A 29 -9.78 16.13 7.82
C VAL A 29 -11.20 16.03 8.35
N TYR A 30 -11.38 16.45 9.58
CA TYR A 30 -12.68 16.50 10.23
C TYR A 30 -13.07 17.95 10.45
N MET A 31 -14.22 18.38 9.93
CA MET A 31 -14.66 19.78 9.94
C MET A 31 -16.03 19.90 10.60
N TRP A 32 -16.19 20.91 11.44
CA TRP A 32 -17.49 21.19 12.06
C TRP A 32 -17.71 22.70 12.21
N GLU A 33 -18.96 23.10 12.12
CA GLU A 33 -19.38 24.50 12.13
C GLU A 33 -20.47 24.73 13.20
N THR A 34 -20.46 25.92 13.79
CA THR A 34 -21.50 26.33 14.75
C THR A 34 -22.83 26.66 14.06
N GLN A 35 -22.82 27.06 12.78
CA GLN A 35 -24.02 27.31 12.00
C GLN A 35 -24.31 26.15 11.05
N ASN A 36 -25.59 25.87 10.82
CA ASN A 36 -26.01 24.84 9.87
C ASN A 36 -25.55 25.20 8.46
N SER A 37 -24.61 24.43 7.92
CA SER A 37 -24.32 24.41 6.49
C SER A 37 -24.59 23.02 5.95
N ASP A 38 -25.19 22.95 4.76
CA ASP A 38 -25.33 21.69 4.02
C ASP A 38 -23.93 21.22 3.66
N HIS A 39 -23.47 20.17 4.33
CA HIS A 39 -22.23 19.51 3.97
C HIS A 39 -22.55 18.49 2.87
N PRO A 40 -21.95 18.60 1.67
CA PRO A 40 -22.03 17.50 0.71
C PRO A 40 -21.42 16.26 1.37
N VAL A 41 -22.14 15.13 1.36
CA VAL A 41 -21.59 13.86 1.82
C VAL A 41 -20.40 13.55 0.91
N SER A 42 -19.21 13.65 1.49
CA SER A 42 -18.01 13.41 0.71
C SER A 42 -17.95 11.95 0.32
N SER A 43 -17.68 11.71 -0.96
CA SER A 43 -17.34 10.37 -1.43
C SER A 43 -16.07 9.93 -0.70
N LEU A 44 -15.90 8.62 -0.44
CA LEU A 44 -14.68 8.04 0.16
C LEU A 44 -13.44 8.15 -0.76
N GLN A 45 -13.37 9.19 -1.59
CA GLN A 45 -12.36 9.43 -2.60
C GLN A 45 -11.25 10.32 -2.06
N ARG A 46 -10.08 10.21 -2.67
CA ARG A 46 -8.93 11.04 -2.35
C ARG A 46 -9.14 12.45 -2.89
N ILE A 47 -8.92 13.45 -2.04
CA ILE A 47 -9.03 14.87 -2.38
C ILE A 47 -7.63 15.46 -2.53
N SER A 48 -7.38 16.12 -3.65
CA SER A 48 -6.11 16.83 -3.90
C SER A 48 -6.04 18.14 -3.12
N GLU A 49 -4.82 18.61 -2.85
CA GLU A 49 -4.56 19.86 -2.11
C GLU A 49 -5.33 21.06 -2.71
N ASN A 50 -5.35 21.18 -4.05
CA ASN A 50 -6.05 22.24 -4.77
C ASN A 50 -7.57 22.13 -4.67
N SER A 51 -8.13 20.92 -4.73
CA SER A 51 -9.57 20.70 -4.62
C SER A 51 -10.06 21.02 -3.21
N PHE A 52 -9.29 20.62 -2.19
CA PHE A 52 -9.57 20.96 -0.80
C PHE A 52 -9.48 22.48 -0.58
N LYS A 53 -8.45 23.15 -1.11
CA LYS A 53 -8.32 24.61 -1.07
C LYS A 53 -9.54 25.33 -1.67
N ASN A 54 -10.03 24.87 -2.82
CA ASN A 54 -11.22 25.44 -3.45
C ASN A 54 -12.46 25.26 -2.57
N THR A 55 -12.67 24.08 -2.00
CA THR A 55 -13.79 23.77 -1.08
C THR A 55 -13.74 24.65 0.16
N LEU A 56 -12.56 24.80 0.77
CA LEU A 56 -12.37 25.68 1.91
C LEU A 56 -12.63 27.16 1.55
N SER A 57 -12.18 27.60 0.37
CA SER A 57 -12.40 28.97 -0.10
C SER A 57 -13.88 29.32 -0.26
N GLU A 58 -14.74 28.34 -0.59
CA GLU A 58 -16.19 28.54 -0.64
C GLU A 58 -16.79 28.71 0.74
N LYS A 59 -16.39 27.86 1.71
CA LYS A 59 -16.85 27.96 3.10
C LYS A 59 -16.43 29.28 3.76
N LEU A 60 -15.26 29.80 3.40
CA LEU A 60 -14.75 31.08 3.91
C LEU A 60 -15.50 32.32 3.39
N LYS A 61 -16.35 32.20 2.36
CA LYS A 61 -17.21 33.31 1.92
C LYS A 61 -18.20 33.76 3.00
N SER A 62 -18.56 32.87 3.92
CA SER A 62 -19.40 33.18 5.08
C SER A 62 -18.66 33.94 6.21
N ASN A 63 -17.37 34.24 6.01
CA ASN A 63 -16.46 34.88 6.96
C ASN A 63 -16.47 34.28 8.38
N PRO A 64 -16.30 32.94 8.53
CA PRO A 64 -16.18 32.32 9.84
C PRO A 64 -14.79 32.58 10.44
N PHE A 65 -14.71 32.55 11.77
CA PHE A 65 -13.43 32.44 12.46
C PHE A 65 -12.91 31.00 12.32
N VAL A 66 -11.73 30.82 11.73
CA VAL A 66 -11.20 29.48 11.42
C VAL A 66 -10.20 29.04 12.48
N VAL A 67 -10.44 27.88 13.09
CA VAL A 67 -9.49 27.21 13.97
C VAL A 67 -9.13 25.85 13.42
N VAL A 68 -7.83 25.54 13.35
CA VAL A 68 -7.30 24.31 12.78
C VAL A 68 -6.45 23.63 13.84
N PHE A 69 -6.92 22.51 14.36
CA PHE A 69 -6.19 21.65 15.28
C PHE A 69 -5.36 20.67 14.47
N VAL A 70 -4.04 20.70 14.64
CA VAL A 70 -3.09 19.92 13.83
C VAL A 70 -2.30 18.98 14.72
N GLU A 71 -2.46 17.68 14.51
CA GLU A 71 -1.61 16.65 15.09
C GLU A 71 -0.33 16.46 14.28
N GLU A 72 0.71 15.92 14.93
CA GLU A 72 1.90 15.46 14.21
C GLU A 72 1.56 14.29 13.28
N THR A 73 0.81 13.30 13.78
CA THR A 73 0.40 12.11 13.02
C THR A 73 -1.05 11.72 13.27
N LEU A 74 -1.84 11.49 12.21
CA LEU A 74 -3.24 11.03 12.32
C LEU A 74 -3.66 10.25 11.06
N SER A 75 -4.32 9.11 11.26
CA SER A 75 -4.92 8.32 10.18
C SER A 75 -6.39 7.95 10.47
N PRO A 76 -7.19 7.57 9.46
CA PRO A 76 -8.58 7.15 9.66
C PRO A 76 -8.77 6.06 10.73
N GLU A 77 -7.78 5.17 10.87
CA GLU A 77 -7.75 4.08 11.83
C GLU A 77 -7.70 4.55 13.28
N ASP A 78 -7.13 5.73 13.56
CA ASP A 78 -7.07 6.28 14.91
C ASP A 78 -8.47 6.59 15.45
N PHE A 79 -9.42 6.97 14.59
CA PHE A 79 -10.81 7.22 14.98
C PHE A 79 -11.58 5.94 15.37
N ALA A 80 -11.09 4.77 14.94
CA ALA A 80 -11.67 3.48 15.29
C ALA A 80 -11.10 2.89 16.58
N GLN A 81 -10.02 3.46 17.13
CA GLN A 81 -9.38 2.97 18.34
C GLN A 81 -10.31 3.07 19.56
N ARG A 82 -10.11 2.12 20.47
CA ARG A 82 -10.80 2.03 21.75
C ARG A 82 -9.79 1.84 22.87
N ASP A 83 -10.08 2.45 24.01
CA ASP A 83 -9.37 2.27 25.27
C ASP A 83 -9.49 0.82 25.77
N VAL A 84 -8.67 0.42 26.74
CA VAL A 84 -8.70 -0.88 27.44
C VAL A 84 -10.09 -1.22 27.98
N ASN A 85 -10.86 -0.18 28.33
CA ASN A 85 -12.24 -0.28 28.81
C ASN A 85 -13.30 -0.36 27.69
N GLY A 86 -12.90 -0.47 26.42
CA GLY A 86 -13.79 -0.50 25.25
C GLY A 86 -14.42 0.85 24.86
N LYS A 87 -14.06 1.94 25.54
CA LYS A 87 -14.53 3.30 25.26
C LYS A 87 -13.81 3.89 24.03
N PRO A 88 -14.50 4.65 23.18
CA PRO A 88 -13.86 5.29 22.03
C PRO A 88 -12.84 6.35 22.49
N THR A 89 -11.79 6.55 21.70
CA THR A 89 -10.73 7.54 22.01
C THR A 89 -11.23 8.98 21.92
N PHE A 90 -12.05 9.28 20.91
CA PHE A 90 -12.59 10.62 20.63
C PHE A 90 -14.05 10.72 21.08
N GLU A 91 -14.29 11.05 22.35
CA GLU A 91 -15.64 11.19 22.91
C GLU A 91 -16.20 12.61 22.66
N ALA A 92 -15.38 13.65 22.76
CA ALA A 92 -15.81 15.03 22.58
C ALA A 92 -16.10 15.32 21.11
N LEU A 93 -15.22 14.92 20.19
CA LEU A 93 -15.47 15.06 18.74
C LEU A 93 -16.74 14.33 18.27
N ARG A 94 -17.08 13.19 18.90
CA ARG A 94 -18.32 12.46 18.62
C ARG A 94 -19.59 13.22 19.00
N LYS A 95 -19.55 14.03 20.07
CA LYS A 95 -20.69 14.89 20.45
C LYS A 95 -20.98 15.93 19.38
N PHE A 96 -19.94 16.43 18.70
CA PHE A 96 -20.12 17.32 17.55
C PHE A 96 -20.67 16.57 16.33
N LEU A 97 -20.35 15.30 16.14
CA LEU A 97 -20.93 14.43 15.11
C LEU A 97 -22.45 14.28 15.27
N GLU A 98 -22.91 14.10 16.51
CA GLU A 98 -24.34 13.98 16.84
C GLU A 98 -25.14 15.26 16.59
N SER A 99 -24.49 16.43 16.52
CA SER A 99 -25.16 17.71 16.22
C SER A 99 -25.43 17.94 14.73
N GLY A 100 -24.93 17.07 13.84
CA GLY A 100 -25.28 17.02 12.41
C GLY A 100 -24.55 17.99 11.48
N ASN A 101 -23.76 18.93 12.00
CA ASN A 101 -23.00 19.92 11.21
C ASN A 101 -21.52 19.53 11.06
N VAL A 102 -21.28 18.29 10.61
CA VAL A 102 -19.93 17.74 10.49
C VAL A 102 -19.69 17.22 9.09
N ALA A 103 -18.56 17.64 8.51
CA ALA A 103 -18.00 17.02 7.31
C ALA A 103 -16.76 16.21 7.69
N TYR A 104 -16.72 14.96 7.25
CA TYR A 104 -15.57 14.09 7.40
C TYR A 104 -14.98 13.75 6.03
N GLU A 105 -13.72 14.13 5.85
CA GLU A 105 -12.95 13.90 4.63
C GLU A 105 -11.83 12.91 4.96
N PRO A 106 -11.98 11.62 4.63
CA PRO A 106 -11.08 10.57 5.12
C PRO A 106 -9.66 10.67 4.53
N SER A 107 -9.48 11.33 3.37
CA SER A 107 -8.22 11.28 2.63
C SER A 107 -7.97 12.58 1.86
N VAL A 108 -7.37 13.57 2.52
CA VAL A 108 -6.99 14.87 1.93
C VAL A 108 -5.47 14.96 1.80
N GLN A 109 -5.01 15.39 0.63
CA GLN A 109 -3.58 15.65 0.39
C GLN A 109 -3.15 16.99 1.00
N ASN A 110 -2.16 16.96 1.90
CA ASN A 110 -1.52 18.13 2.51
C ASN A 110 -2.47 19.29 2.90
N PRO A 111 -3.44 19.06 3.80
CA PRO A 111 -4.42 20.08 4.18
C PRO A 111 -3.81 21.30 4.87
N VAL A 112 -2.76 21.13 5.69
CA VAL A 112 -2.08 22.25 6.36
C VAL A 112 -1.40 23.16 5.35
N GLY A 113 -0.76 22.59 4.32
CA GLY A 113 -0.21 23.33 3.19
C GLY A 113 -1.28 24.08 2.41
N ALA A 114 -2.42 23.43 2.12
CA ALA A 114 -3.55 24.07 1.48
C ALA A 114 -4.02 25.31 2.26
N ILE A 115 -4.17 25.18 3.59
CA ILE A 115 -4.60 26.25 4.52
C ILE A 115 -3.62 27.43 4.52
N LYS A 116 -2.31 27.15 4.62
CA LYS A 116 -1.25 28.19 4.58
C LYS A 116 -1.24 28.94 3.24
N GLN A 117 -1.70 28.32 2.15
CA GLN A 117 -1.79 28.93 0.82
C GLN A 117 -3.07 29.74 0.55
N LEU A 118 -3.99 29.89 1.49
CA LEU A 118 -5.21 30.71 1.28
C LEU A 118 -4.97 32.22 1.29
N GLY A 119 -3.73 32.68 1.53
CA GLY A 119 -3.37 34.10 1.41
C GLY A 119 -3.96 35.01 2.50
N LYS A 120 -4.53 34.42 3.55
CA LYS A 120 -4.98 35.09 4.78
C LYS A 120 -3.87 35.03 5.84
N GLY A 121 -3.89 35.94 6.82
CA GLY A 121 -2.97 35.87 7.96
C GLY A 121 -3.19 34.57 8.74
N VAL A 122 -2.16 33.73 8.84
CA VAL A 122 -2.18 32.46 9.57
C VAL A 122 -1.29 32.60 10.80
N THR A 123 -1.83 32.29 11.98
CA THR A 123 -1.04 32.19 13.22
C THR A 123 -0.95 30.76 13.68
N GLU A 124 0.23 30.33 14.09
CA GLU A 124 0.51 28.98 14.57
C GLU A 124 0.91 29.07 16.04
N ILE A 125 0.15 28.42 16.92
CA ILE A 125 0.33 28.47 18.38
C ILE A 125 0.29 27.04 18.92
N SER A 126 1.21 26.70 19.82
CA SER A 126 1.16 25.41 20.50
C SER A 126 0.05 25.33 21.55
N VAL A 127 -0.58 24.16 21.68
CA VAL A 127 -1.69 23.90 22.62
C VAL A 127 -1.32 24.26 24.05
N ALA A 128 -0.12 23.89 24.49
CA ALA A 128 0.37 24.20 25.82
C ALA A 128 0.40 25.72 26.10
N SER A 129 0.68 26.55 25.09
CA SER A 129 0.71 28.01 25.24
C SER A 129 -0.69 28.59 25.28
N LEU A 130 -1.60 28.09 24.43
CA LEU A 130 -3.00 28.52 24.37
C LEU A 130 -3.78 28.17 25.63
N LEU A 131 -3.53 26.99 26.22
CA LEU A 131 -4.13 26.56 27.47
C LEU A 131 -3.63 27.37 28.68
N ARG A 132 -2.35 27.79 28.67
CA ARG A 132 -1.77 28.63 29.74
C ARG A 132 -2.28 30.07 29.70
N ASN A 133 -2.24 30.70 28.54
CA ASN A 133 -2.71 32.07 28.34
C ASN A 133 -3.58 32.10 27.08
N PHE A 134 -4.90 32.21 27.26
CA PHE A 134 -5.86 32.24 26.16
C PHE A 134 -5.87 33.61 25.46
N ASN A 135 -4.78 33.90 24.76
CA ASN A 135 -4.63 35.08 23.92
C ASN A 135 -4.78 34.67 22.45
N VAL A 136 -5.96 34.90 21.90
CA VAL A 136 -6.28 34.55 20.51
C VAL A 136 -5.93 35.76 19.64
N PRO A 137 -5.00 35.65 18.68
CA PRO A 137 -4.70 36.71 17.73
C PRO A 137 -5.94 37.11 16.93
N LYS A 138 -5.94 38.34 16.39
CA LYS A 138 -7.01 38.82 15.48
C LYS A 138 -6.87 38.31 14.05
N ASP A 139 -5.94 37.38 13.82
CA ASP A 139 -5.72 36.80 12.50
C ASP A 139 -6.91 35.93 12.08
N GLU A 140 -7.13 35.84 10.77
CA GLU A 140 -8.32 35.20 10.22
C GLU A 140 -8.31 33.67 10.36
N ILE A 141 -7.12 33.07 10.53
CA ILE A 141 -6.93 31.63 10.70
C ILE A 141 -5.95 31.35 11.85
N LEU A 142 -6.39 30.57 12.83
CA LEU A 142 -5.58 30.08 13.94
C LEU A 142 -5.28 28.58 13.77
N ILE A 143 -4.01 28.24 13.62
CA ILE A 143 -3.49 26.86 13.67
C ILE A 143 -3.00 26.58 15.09
N VAL A 144 -3.55 25.52 15.68
CA VAL A 144 -3.26 25.02 17.02
C VAL A 144 -2.48 23.72 16.86
N ASP A 145 -1.19 23.77 17.15
CA ASP A 145 -0.26 22.64 17.04
C ASP A 145 -0.32 21.77 18.30
N LEU A 146 -0.71 20.50 18.12
CA LEU A 146 -0.87 19.45 19.13
C LEU A 146 0.39 18.59 19.32
N ASN A 147 1.55 19.03 18.83
CA ASN A 147 2.82 18.37 19.07
C ASN A 147 3.34 18.55 20.52
N ASP A 148 2.71 17.86 21.47
CA ASP A 148 3.08 17.85 22.89
C ASP A 148 3.15 16.43 23.50
N ALA A 149 3.39 15.42 22.65
CA ALA A 149 3.52 14.04 23.06
C ALA A 149 4.62 13.88 24.14
N LYS A 150 4.31 13.12 25.19
CA LYS A 150 5.26 12.80 26.26
C LYS A 150 5.89 11.44 26.02
N ASP A 151 7.15 11.27 26.41
CA ASP A 151 7.92 10.03 26.22
C ASP A 151 7.30 8.81 26.92
N ASP A 152 6.48 9.02 27.96
CA ASP A 152 5.85 7.99 28.78
C ASP A 152 4.35 7.79 28.53
N GLU A 153 3.76 8.49 27.54
CA GLU A 153 2.33 8.47 27.25
C GLU A 153 2.00 7.54 26.08
N LEU A 154 1.02 6.64 26.26
CA LEU A 154 0.52 5.82 25.16
C LEU A 154 -0.23 6.69 24.14
N ARG A 155 -0.14 6.34 22.84
CA ARG A 155 -0.83 7.09 21.77
C ARG A 155 -2.32 7.31 22.04
N THR A 156 -3.02 6.27 22.50
CA THR A 156 -4.46 6.35 22.80
C THR A 156 -4.76 7.32 23.96
N GLU A 157 -3.88 7.41 24.97
CA GLU A 157 -4.03 8.34 26.08
C GLU A 157 -3.76 9.78 25.66
N MET A 158 -2.73 9.99 24.82
CA MET A 158 -2.40 11.27 24.21
C MET A 158 -3.57 11.82 23.37
N LEU A 159 -4.10 11.02 22.44
CA LEU A 159 -5.23 11.43 21.59
C LEU A 159 -6.50 11.74 22.42
N LYS A 160 -6.74 11.00 23.51
CA LYS A 160 -7.87 11.25 24.41
C LYS A 160 -7.70 12.56 25.20
N ARG A 161 -6.48 12.89 25.59
CA ARG A 161 -6.14 14.18 26.22
C ARG A 161 -6.36 15.32 25.23
N HIS A 162 -5.87 15.18 24.00
CA HIS A 162 -6.07 16.13 22.92
C HIS A 162 -7.55 16.34 22.60
N ASP A 163 -8.37 15.30 22.52
CA ASP A 163 -9.83 15.38 22.34
C ASP A 163 -10.49 16.26 23.43
N SER A 164 -10.10 16.06 24.69
CA SER A 164 -10.54 16.90 25.82
C SER A 164 -10.09 18.36 25.68
N ASP A 165 -8.85 18.59 25.25
CA ASP A 165 -8.30 19.94 25.12
C ASP A 165 -8.88 20.70 23.92
N ILE A 166 -9.13 20.01 22.80
CA ILE A 166 -9.87 20.53 21.64
C ILE A 166 -11.25 21.02 22.07
N SER A 167 -11.99 20.21 22.83
CA SER A 167 -13.31 20.61 23.35
C SER A 167 -13.24 21.90 24.17
N LYS A 168 -12.32 21.97 25.15
CA LYS A 168 -12.17 23.15 26.02
C LYS A 168 -11.80 24.41 25.24
N ILE A 169 -10.95 24.28 24.22
CA ILE A 169 -10.52 25.39 23.38
C ILE A 169 -11.69 25.84 22.49
N PHE A 170 -12.38 24.89 21.87
CA PHE A 170 -13.53 25.16 21.03
C PHE A 170 -14.65 25.86 21.80
N ASP A 171 -15.00 25.39 23.01
CA ASP A 171 -16.04 26.00 23.86
C ASP A 171 -15.70 27.46 24.20
N LYS A 172 -14.44 27.75 24.57
CA LYS A 172 -13.98 29.13 24.84
C LYS A 172 -13.97 30.03 23.61
N LEU A 173 -13.75 29.46 22.42
CA LEU A 173 -13.84 30.21 21.16
C LEU A 173 -15.29 30.49 20.80
N ALA A 174 -16.18 29.50 21.00
CA ALA A 174 -17.62 29.61 20.75
C ALA A 174 -18.31 30.67 21.62
N GLU A 175 -17.82 30.91 22.84
CA GLU A 175 -18.29 32.02 23.67
C GLU A 175 -17.95 33.41 23.10
N LYS A 176 -16.89 33.53 22.29
CA LYS A 176 -16.38 34.81 21.78
C LYS A 176 -16.81 35.13 20.35
N ASN A 177 -17.09 34.12 19.53
CA ASN A 177 -17.41 34.29 18.12
C ASN A 177 -18.70 33.53 17.76
N GLU A 178 -19.62 34.19 17.06
CA GLU A 178 -20.92 33.62 16.68
C GLU A 178 -20.83 32.65 15.48
N ASN A 179 -19.76 32.71 14.68
CA ASN A 179 -19.53 31.85 13.52
C ASN A 179 -18.10 31.31 13.52
N ILE A 180 -17.95 30.01 13.78
CA ILE A 180 -16.66 29.32 13.87
C ILE A 180 -16.68 28.11 12.96
N LEU A 181 -15.60 27.96 12.20
CA LEU A 181 -15.27 26.76 11.44
C LEU A 181 -14.05 26.12 12.10
N ALA A 182 -14.23 24.93 12.66
CA ALA A 182 -13.15 24.16 13.24
C ALA A 182 -12.76 22.99 12.33
N LEU A 183 -11.45 22.77 12.22
CA LEU A 183 -10.86 21.67 11.47
C LEU A 183 -9.94 20.88 12.39
N TYR A 184 -9.97 19.56 12.29
CA TYR A 184 -9.02 18.64 12.94
C TYR A 184 -8.33 17.80 11.85
N THR A 185 -7.00 17.83 11.83
CA THR A 185 -6.16 17.21 10.80
C THR A 185 -4.76 16.90 11.35
N ALA A 186 -3.88 16.31 10.54
CA ALA A 186 -2.46 16.15 10.87
C ALA A 186 -1.50 16.66 9.79
N HIS A 187 -0.22 16.70 10.14
CA HIS A 187 0.89 16.83 9.19
C HIS A 187 1.14 15.54 8.41
N HIS A 188 1.18 14.40 9.11
CA HIS A 188 1.55 13.10 8.54
C HIS A 188 0.50 12.01 8.88
N PRO A 189 0.39 10.93 8.09
CA PRO A 189 -0.42 9.77 8.48
C PRO A 189 0.28 8.98 9.60
N SER A 190 -0.48 8.50 10.59
CA SER A 190 0.05 7.61 11.65
C SER A 190 0.27 6.18 11.17
N TRP A 191 -0.50 5.79 10.15
CA TRP A 191 -0.40 4.52 9.45
C TRP A 191 -0.08 4.76 7.97
N ILE A 192 1.09 4.29 7.53
CA ILE A 192 1.49 4.33 6.12
C ILE A 192 1.17 2.97 5.52
N ILE A 193 0.07 2.87 4.76
CA ILE A 193 -0.09 1.75 3.82
C ILE A 193 0.84 2.07 2.65
N PRO A 194 1.81 1.19 2.30
CA PRO A 194 2.66 1.42 1.14
C PRO A 194 1.80 1.70 -0.09
N GLU A 195 2.05 2.84 -0.75
CA GLU A 195 1.34 3.21 -1.97
C GLU A 195 1.86 2.38 -3.17
N GLU A 196 1.63 1.07 -3.11
CA GLU A 196 1.63 0.17 -4.28
C GLU A 196 0.22 -0.32 -4.59
N ILE A 197 -0.77 0.55 -4.42
CA ILE A 197 -2.01 0.41 -5.16
C ILE A 197 -2.30 1.76 -5.80
N LYS A 198 -1.52 2.09 -6.85
CA LYS A 198 -2.23 2.47 -8.08
C LYS A 198 -3.28 1.39 -8.20
N HIS A 199 -4.57 1.74 -8.18
CA HIS A 199 -5.55 0.89 -8.80
C HIS A 199 -5.03 0.68 -10.23
N ARG A 200 -4.19 -0.35 -10.42
CA ARG A 200 -4.33 -1.23 -11.55
C ARG A 200 -5.80 -1.58 -11.40
N ASN A 201 -6.64 -0.91 -12.17
CA ASN A 201 -7.72 -1.60 -12.85
C ASN A 201 -7.13 -2.97 -13.09
N ALA A 202 -7.63 -3.96 -12.35
CA ALA A 202 -7.17 -5.31 -12.49
C ALA A 202 -7.05 -5.49 -13.99
N ARG A 203 -5.86 -5.86 -14.47
CA ARG A 203 -5.81 -6.51 -15.76
C ARG A 203 -6.46 -7.87 -15.50
N SER A 204 -7.77 -7.84 -15.30
CA SER A 204 -8.67 -8.93 -15.54
C SER A 204 -8.40 -9.27 -16.99
N LEU A 205 -7.65 -10.34 -17.17
CA LEU A 205 -7.57 -11.00 -18.45
C LEU A 205 -9.02 -11.39 -18.78
N LEU A 206 -9.64 -10.61 -19.66
CA LEU A 206 -10.89 -10.92 -20.36
C LEU A 206 -11.87 -11.77 -19.53
N GLN A 207 -12.33 -11.25 -18.37
CA GLN A 207 -13.59 -11.71 -17.83
C GLN A 207 -14.70 -11.13 -18.71
N LYS A 208 -15.18 -11.94 -19.63
CA LYS A 208 -16.41 -11.66 -20.39
C LYS A 208 -17.52 -11.47 -19.35
N SER A 209 -17.96 -10.23 -19.17
CA SER A 209 -19.12 -9.88 -18.36
C SER A 209 -20.36 -10.51 -19.00
N ASN A 210 -20.72 -11.70 -18.53
CA ASN A 210 -22.10 -12.12 -18.59
C ASN A 210 -22.74 -11.68 -17.28
N GLU A 211 -23.35 -10.50 -17.31
CA GLU A 211 -24.41 -10.17 -16.37
C GLU A 211 -25.53 -11.20 -16.52
N ASN A 212 -26.10 -11.61 -15.38
CA ASN A 212 -27.23 -12.51 -15.17
C ASN A 212 -26.90 -13.99 -14.88
N ALA A 213 -26.74 -14.31 -13.60
CA ALA A 213 -27.28 -15.48 -12.91
C ALA A 213 -26.96 -15.29 -11.41
N VAL A 214 -27.85 -14.71 -10.60
CA VAL A 214 -28.86 -15.42 -9.79
C VAL A 214 -28.34 -16.79 -9.34
N GLY A 215 -28.11 -16.89 -8.03
CA GLY A 215 -27.52 -18.06 -7.41
C GLY A 215 -28.29 -19.33 -7.70
N GLU A 216 -27.55 -20.38 -8.00
CA GLU A 216 -28.01 -21.76 -7.89
C GLU A 216 -26.82 -22.62 -7.46
N ASN A 217 -27.09 -23.50 -6.50
CA ASN A 217 -26.18 -24.52 -6.03
C ASN A 217 -25.86 -25.47 -7.22
N GLU A 218 -24.78 -25.22 -7.95
CA GLU A 218 -24.27 -26.16 -8.95
C GLU A 218 -23.56 -27.32 -8.27
N LYS A 219 -24.37 -28.33 -7.95
CA LYS A 219 -23.88 -29.70 -7.79
C LYS A 219 -23.30 -30.17 -9.13
N GLN A 220 -22.08 -30.68 -9.08
CA GLN A 220 -21.57 -31.74 -9.94
C GLN A 220 -21.85 -31.59 -11.45
N GLY A 221 -20.87 -31.00 -12.15
CA GLY A 221 -20.57 -31.36 -13.53
C GLY A 221 -21.09 -30.41 -14.59
N ASP A 222 -20.25 -29.45 -14.99
CA ASP A 222 -20.22 -29.03 -16.39
C ASP A 222 -18.77 -28.82 -16.84
N ASN A 223 -18.21 -29.88 -17.42
CA ASN A 223 -16.86 -29.93 -17.96
C ASN A 223 -16.77 -28.98 -19.17
N LYS A 224 -16.24 -27.76 -18.98
CA LYS A 224 -15.47 -27.11 -20.05
C LYS A 224 -14.40 -28.12 -20.47
N LYS A 225 -14.54 -28.74 -21.66
CA LYS A 225 -13.74 -29.86 -22.18
C LYS A 225 -12.33 -29.92 -21.59
N GLY A 226 -12.17 -30.70 -20.52
CA GLY A 226 -10.87 -31.01 -19.91
C GLY A 226 -10.56 -30.36 -18.55
N SER A 227 -11.37 -29.43 -18.04
CA SER A 227 -11.16 -28.89 -16.69
C SER A 227 -11.47 -29.92 -15.60
N PHE A 228 -10.69 -29.90 -14.52
CA PHE A 228 -10.84 -30.79 -13.37
C PHE A 228 -10.95 -29.96 -12.08
N ILE A 229 -11.95 -30.24 -11.25
CA ILE A 229 -12.18 -29.56 -9.97
C ILE A 229 -12.32 -30.62 -8.87
N THR A 230 -11.59 -30.43 -7.78
CA THR A 230 -11.79 -31.11 -6.49
C THR A 230 -12.19 -30.06 -5.46
N GLN A 231 -13.33 -30.28 -4.81
CA GLN A 231 -13.80 -29.45 -3.72
C GLN A 231 -14.07 -30.33 -2.51
N ASP A 232 -13.26 -30.15 -1.47
CA ASP A 232 -13.39 -30.80 -0.16
C ASP A 232 -13.34 -29.71 0.95
N GLU A 233 -13.81 -30.03 2.16
CA GLU A 233 -13.73 -29.11 3.30
C GLU A 233 -12.28 -28.69 3.63
N SER A 234 -11.31 -29.54 3.32
CA SER A 234 -9.90 -29.35 3.66
C SER A 234 -9.01 -28.96 2.48
N LEU A 235 -9.51 -29.08 1.24
CA LEU A 235 -8.71 -28.89 0.02
C LEU A 235 -9.55 -28.41 -1.16
N LEU A 236 -9.06 -27.38 -1.84
CA LEU A 236 -9.52 -26.97 -3.15
C LEU A 236 -8.44 -27.19 -4.20
N LEU A 237 -8.81 -27.80 -5.32
CA LEU A 237 -7.94 -27.95 -6.48
C LEU A 237 -8.76 -27.70 -7.75
N HIS A 238 -8.27 -26.82 -8.60
CA HIS A 238 -8.82 -26.55 -9.92
C HIS A 238 -7.72 -26.61 -10.96
N VAL A 239 -7.99 -27.28 -12.07
CA VAL A 239 -7.11 -27.38 -13.23
C VAL A 239 -7.92 -26.94 -14.45
N VAL A 240 -7.44 -25.92 -15.16
CA VAL A 240 -8.17 -25.28 -16.26
C VAL A 240 -8.29 -26.19 -17.48
N SER A 241 -7.28 -27.00 -17.77
CA SER A 241 -7.23 -27.91 -18.94
C SER A 241 -6.86 -29.33 -18.54
N SER A 242 -7.07 -30.30 -19.45
CA SER A 242 -6.77 -31.71 -19.14
C SER A 242 -5.31 -31.87 -18.75
N PRO A 243 -5.03 -32.51 -17.59
CA PRO A 243 -3.68 -32.90 -17.22
C PRO A 243 -3.01 -33.71 -18.33
N GLN A 244 -1.71 -33.53 -18.50
CA GLN A 244 -0.96 -34.17 -19.58
C GLN A 244 0.14 -35.05 -19.02
N VAL A 245 0.31 -36.25 -19.58
CA VAL A 245 1.37 -37.17 -19.21
C VAL A 245 2.20 -37.54 -20.42
N SER A 246 3.52 -37.52 -20.24
CA SER A 246 4.47 -38.18 -21.13
C SER A 246 5.13 -39.35 -20.40
N VAL A 247 5.25 -40.48 -21.10
CA VAL A 247 5.86 -41.71 -20.62
C VAL A 247 7.10 -42.00 -21.48
N ASP A 248 8.15 -42.53 -20.86
CA ASP A 248 9.38 -43.01 -21.52
C ASP A 248 10.23 -41.92 -22.21
N GLY A 249 10.28 -40.71 -21.64
CA GLY A 249 11.08 -39.59 -22.17
C GLY A 249 10.63 -39.10 -23.56
N GLY A 250 9.48 -39.59 -24.05
CA GLY A 250 8.92 -39.21 -25.33
C GLY A 250 8.51 -37.74 -25.35
N LYS A 251 8.64 -37.09 -26.51
CA LYS A 251 8.17 -35.69 -26.71
C LYS A 251 6.64 -35.58 -26.85
N THR A 252 5.92 -36.70 -26.73
CA THR A 252 4.47 -36.80 -26.96
C THR A 252 3.73 -36.76 -25.63
N PHE A 253 2.86 -35.76 -25.48
CA PHE A 253 2.01 -35.62 -24.31
C PHE A 253 0.62 -36.16 -24.62
N THR A 254 0.12 -37.02 -23.72
CA THR A 254 -1.24 -37.57 -23.78
C THR A 254 -2.10 -36.88 -22.74
N ASN A 255 -3.31 -36.46 -23.12
CA ASN A 255 -4.25 -35.88 -22.18
C ASN A 255 -4.88 -36.99 -21.36
N ILE A 256 -4.84 -36.86 -20.03
CA ILE A 256 -5.46 -37.79 -19.09
C ILE A 256 -6.63 -37.12 -18.39
N THR A 257 -7.60 -37.93 -17.95
CA THR A 257 -8.70 -37.48 -17.09
C THR A 257 -8.40 -37.89 -15.66
N LEU A 258 -8.32 -36.93 -14.74
CA LEU A 258 -8.19 -37.18 -13.31
C LEU A 258 -9.55 -37.05 -12.63
N THR A 259 -9.79 -37.89 -11.64
CA THR A 259 -10.94 -37.85 -10.74
C THR A 259 -10.45 -37.94 -9.31
N THR A 260 -11.13 -37.28 -8.39
CA THR A 260 -10.80 -37.36 -6.96
C THR A 260 -11.21 -38.74 -6.44
N ASP A 261 -10.28 -39.45 -5.80
CA ASP A 261 -10.55 -40.73 -5.15
C ASP A 261 -10.80 -40.52 -3.65
N GLU A 262 -9.84 -39.88 -2.97
CA GLU A 262 -9.89 -39.66 -1.52
C GLU A 262 -9.12 -38.38 -1.14
N VAL A 263 -9.67 -37.61 -0.20
CA VAL A 263 -8.97 -36.52 0.50
C VAL A 263 -8.92 -36.87 1.98
N THR A 264 -7.72 -37.01 2.53
CA THR A 264 -7.52 -37.36 3.94
C THR A 264 -6.80 -36.22 4.66
N PRO A 265 -7.52 -35.40 5.44
CA PRO A 265 -6.89 -34.40 6.29
C PRO A 265 -6.31 -35.03 7.57
N GLN A 266 -5.09 -34.62 7.92
CA GLN A 266 -4.42 -34.84 9.20
C GLN A 266 -3.99 -33.48 9.79
N ASP A 267 -3.54 -33.45 11.04
CA ASP A 267 -3.26 -32.20 11.78
C ASP A 267 -2.32 -31.23 11.03
N ASN A 268 -1.24 -31.74 10.42
CA ASN A 268 -0.27 -30.94 9.66
C ASN A 268 -0.11 -31.40 8.21
N GLU A 269 -0.88 -32.38 7.76
CA GLU A 269 -0.73 -32.95 6.41
C GLU A 269 -2.10 -33.16 5.75
N VAL A 270 -2.21 -32.85 4.47
CA VAL A 270 -3.40 -33.18 3.67
C VAL A 270 -2.97 -34.09 2.53
N LEU A 271 -3.58 -35.27 2.48
CA LEU A 271 -3.34 -36.25 1.43
C LEU A 271 -4.44 -36.16 0.37
N LEU A 272 -4.05 -35.94 -0.89
CA LEU A 272 -4.95 -36.02 -2.04
C LEU A 272 -4.59 -37.23 -2.89
N LYS A 273 -5.54 -38.15 -3.07
CA LYS A 273 -5.45 -39.24 -4.04
C LYS A 273 -6.33 -38.94 -5.24
N LEU A 274 -5.72 -38.93 -6.42
CA LEU A 274 -6.39 -38.80 -7.70
C LEU A 274 -6.30 -40.10 -8.48
N LYS A 275 -7.41 -40.47 -9.13
CA LYS A 275 -7.52 -41.64 -9.99
C LYS A 275 -7.66 -41.20 -11.45
N GLY A 276 -6.79 -41.74 -12.31
CA GLY A 276 -6.87 -41.64 -13.76
C GLY A 276 -6.43 -42.95 -14.40
N ASP A 277 -5.56 -42.89 -15.40
CA ASP A 277 -4.85 -44.05 -15.96
C ASP A 277 -3.94 -44.73 -14.92
N ARG A 278 -3.47 -43.94 -13.96
CA ARG A 278 -2.67 -44.36 -12.80
C ARG A 278 -3.22 -43.72 -11.53
N SER A 279 -2.80 -44.23 -10.38
CA SER A 279 -3.02 -43.54 -9.12
C SER A 279 -2.00 -42.41 -8.97
N TYR A 280 -2.44 -41.23 -8.53
CA TYR A 280 -1.59 -40.10 -8.19
C TYR A 280 -1.84 -39.68 -6.74
N ARG A 281 -0.77 -39.43 -5.99
CA ARG A 281 -0.82 -39.08 -4.57
C ARG A 281 -0.04 -37.80 -4.33
N PHE A 282 -0.73 -36.76 -3.87
CA PHE A 282 -0.15 -35.46 -3.52
C PHE A 282 -0.20 -35.29 -2.00
N VAL A 283 0.93 -34.92 -1.40
CA VAL A 283 1.07 -34.71 0.04
C VAL A 283 1.37 -33.24 0.28
N PHE A 284 0.44 -32.54 0.92
CA PHE A 284 0.60 -31.16 1.36
C PHE A 284 0.97 -31.15 2.83
N VAL A 285 1.95 -30.34 3.23
CA VAL A 285 2.42 -30.24 4.61
C VAL A 285 2.35 -28.80 5.08
N PHE A 286 1.85 -28.58 6.29
CA PHE A 286 1.86 -27.29 6.96
C PHE A 286 3.17 -27.13 7.75
N THR A 287 3.93 -26.09 7.43
CA THR A 287 5.20 -25.75 8.07
C THR A 287 4.96 -24.80 9.24
N THR A 288 5.82 -24.87 10.26
CA THR A 288 5.76 -24.00 11.46
C THR A 288 5.85 -22.50 11.14
N ASP A 289 6.38 -22.14 9.97
CA ASP A 289 6.54 -20.77 9.52
C ASP A 289 5.25 -20.17 8.93
N GLY A 290 4.11 -20.84 9.09
CA GLY A 290 2.80 -20.38 8.60
C GLY A 290 2.59 -20.56 7.09
N HIS A 291 3.43 -21.37 6.45
CA HIS A 291 3.38 -21.72 5.04
C HIS A 291 2.97 -23.18 4.87
N TRP A 292 2.29 -23.50 3.78
CA TRP A 292 2.10 -24.86 3.34
C TRP A 292 2.99 -25.14 2.13
N THR A 293 3.47 -26.38 2.04
CA THR A 293 4.32 -26.84 0.95
C THR A 293 3.74 -28.10 0.32
N LEU A 294 4.03 -28.30 -0.96
CA LEU A 294 3.80 -29.60 -1.60
C LEU A 294 5.04 -30.45 -1.32
N SER A 295 4.94 -31.44 -0.44
CA SER A 295 6.08 -32.23 0.01
C SER A 295 6.39 -33.39 -0.93
N ASN A 296 5.36 -34.05 -1.47
CA ASN A 296 5.56 -35.23 -2.30
C ASN A 296 4.45 -35.38 -3.35
N VAL A 297 4.83 -35.85 -4.54
CA VAL A 297 3.94 -36.29 -5.61
C VAL A 297 4.37 -37.66 -6.09
N MET A 298 3.53 -38.67 -5.95
CA MET A 298 3.79 -40.04 -6.38
C MET A 298 2.78 -40.50 -7.42
N SER A 299 3.20 -41.34 -8.36
CA SER A 299 2.29 -42.13 -9.20
C SER A 299 2.66 -43.60 -9.14
N ASP A 300 1.70 -44.46 -8.77
CA ASP A 300 1.91 -45.92 -8.59
C ASP A 300 3.23 -46.26 -7.88
N ASP A 301 3.46 -45.62 -6.72
CA ASP A 301 4.66 -45.74 -5.87
C ASP A 301 5.98 -45.19 -6.44
N VAL A 302 5.94 -44.48 -7.58
CA VAL A 302 7.11 -43.78 -8.12
C VAL A 302 7.03 -42.28 -7.83
N GLU A 303 8.04 -41.76 -7.13
CA GLU A 303 8.12 -40.36 -6.67
C GLU A 303 8.60 -39.41 -7.76
N TYR A 304 7.90 -38.29 -7.95
CA TYR A 304 8.29 -37.23 -8.87
C TYR A 304 9.12 -36.16 -8.18
N THR A 305 10.09 -35.61 -8.89
CA THR A 305 10.71 -34.33 -8.54
C THR A 305 9.67 -33.22 -8.64
N ILE A 306 9.48 -32.55 -7.51
CA ILE A 306 8.56 -31.44 -7.33
C ILE A 306 9.28 -30.10 -7.49
N PRO A 307 8.61 -29.07 -8.05
CA PRO A 307 9.09 -27.70 -7.93
C PRO A 307 9.01 -27.24 -6.47
N ASP A 308 9.88 -26.29 -6.09
CA ASP A 308 9.84 -25.67 -4.77
C ASP A 308 8.56 -24.82 -4.65
N ILE A 309 7.55 -25.38 -3.99
CA ILE A 309 6.26 -24.74 -3.74
C ILE A 309 6.17 -24.49 -2.24
N SER A 310 6.23 -23.22 -1.85
CA SER A 310 5.98 -22.74 -0.50
C SER A 310 5.07 -21.53 -0.57
N VAL A 311 3.89 -21.64 0.05
CA VAL A 311 2.82 -20.64 -0.06
C VAL A 311 2.26 -20.34 1.34
N PRO A 312 1.96 -19.07 1.67
CA PRO A 312 1.35 -18.74 2.95
C PRO A 312 -0.01 -19.42 3.16
N SER A 313 -0.34 -19.77 4.40
CA SER A 313 -1.54 -20.53 4.82
C SER A 313 -2.91 -20.02 4.33
N GLN A 314 -3.02 -18.74 3.96
CA GLN A 314 -4.28 -18.14 3.48
C GLN A 314 -4.36 -17.97 1.96
N PHE A 315 -3.27 -18.30 1.25
CA PHE A 315 -3.16 -18.09 -0.19
C PHE A 315 -3.33 -19.41 -0.95
N SER A 316 -3.89 -19.31 -2.15
CA SER A 316 -3.94 -20.40 -3.12
C SER A 316 -2.72 -20.34 -4.02
N TYR A 317 -2.08 -21.47 -4.31
CA TYR A 317 -1.02 -21.52 -5.32
C TYR A 317 -1.63 -21.51 -6.70
N HIS A 318 -1.19 -20.63 -7.59
CA HIS A 318 -1.65 -20.56 -8.97
C HIS A 318 -0.47 -20.64 -9.95
N CYS A 319 -0.60 -21.46 -11.00
CA CYS A 319 0.44 -21.55 -12.03
C CYS A 319 -0.12 -21.92 -13.41
N PHE A 320 0.45 -21.32 -14.45
CA PHE A 320 0.05 -21.62 -15.84
C PHE A 320 0.42 -23.06 -16.24
N ASN A 321 1.59 -23.56 -15.87
CA ASN A 321 2.00 -24.94 -16.14
C ASN A 321 2.86 -25.45 -14.98
N THR A 322 2.34 -26.36 -14.17
CA THR A 322 3.12 -27.05 -13.13
C THR A 322 3.56 -28.41 -13.66
N THR A 323 4.88 -28.63 -13.73
CA THR A 323 5.46 -29.86 -14.28
C THR A 323 6.14 -30.66 -13.17
N PHE A 324 5.80 -31.94 -13.08
CA PHE A 324 6.45 -32.91 -12.21
C PHE A 324 7.23 -33.90 -13.07
N TYR A 325 8.48 -34.18 -12.71
CA TYR A 325 9.37 -35.00 -13.54
C TYR A 325 10.06 -36.10 -12.73
N ASN A 326 10.21 -37.29 -13.30
CA ASN A 326 10.84 -38.43 -12.64
C ASN A 326 11.83 -39.17 -13.56
N GLY A 327 12.58 -38.45 -14.40
CA GLY A 327 13.52 -39.08 -15.35
C GLY A 327 12.85 -39.66 -16.59
N ALA A 328 11.93 -40.61 -16.40
CA ALA A 328 11.23 -41.30 -17.48
C ALA A 328 9.83 -40.71 -17.77
N ASN A 329 9.14 -40.21 -16.75
CA ASN A 329 7.76 -39.74 -16.88
C ASN A 329 7.66 -38.26 -16.50
N THR A 330 6.78 -37.54 -17.20
CA THR A 330 6.46 -36.13 -16.94
C THR A 330 4.96 -35.97 -16.78
N LEU A 331 4.51 -35.40 -15.66
CA LEU A 331 3.12 -35.00 -15.42
C LEU A 331 3.04 -33.46 -15.49
N VAL A 332 2.08 -32.94 -16.26
CA VAL A 332 1.85 -31.50 -16.43
C VAL A 332 0.43 -31.18 -16.02
N LEU A 333 0.27 -30.24 -15.08
CA LEU A 333 -1.01 -29.67 -14.67
C LEU A 333 -1.11 -28.25 -15.26
N PRO A 334 -1.91 -28.04 -16.33
CA PRO A 334 -2.09 -26.74 -16.95
C PRO A 334 -3.13 -25.88 -16.23
N GLY A 335 -2.75 -24.66 -15.85
CA GLY A 335 -3.59 -23.68 -15.18
C GLY A 335 -4.08 -24.21 -13.83
N VAL A 336 -3.16 -24.68 -12.99
CA VAL A 336 -3.51 -25.24 -11.69
C VAL A 336 -3.69 -24.13 -10.66
N GLN A 337 -4.74 -24.24 -9.86
CA GLN A 337 -4.96 -23.48 -8.65
C GLN A 337 -5.25 -24.44 -7.50
N MET A 338 -4.45 -24.42 -6.44
CA MET A 338 -4.59 -25.35 -5.32
C MET A 338 -4.47 -24.64 -3.98
N GLN A 339 -5.30 -25.04 -3.01
CA GLN A 339 -5.27 -24.51 -1.66
C GLN A 339 -5.62 -25.62 -0.67
N PRO A 340 -4.64 -26.16 0.07
CA PRO A 340 -4.88 -27.07 1.19
C PRO A 340 -5.20 -26.28 2.48
N PHE A 341 -5.66 -26.99 3.52
CA PHE A 341 -5.91 -26.45 4.86
C PHE A 341 -6.95 -25.33 4.90
N LEU A 342 -8.07 -25.50 4.19
CA LEU A 342 -9.16 -24.52 4.24
C LEU A 342 -9.77 -24.40 5.65
N ASN A 343 -9.99 -23.17 6.07
CA ASN A 343 -10.76 -22.87 7.27
C ASN A 343 -12.26 -23.05 6.99
N LYS A 344 -12.98 -23.71 7.89
CA LYS A 344 -14.43 -23.87 7.83
C LYS A 344 -15.12 -22.50 7.93
N SER A 345 -15.35 -21.88 6.78
CA SER A 345 -16.19 -20.69 6.62
C SER A 345 -17.36 -21.04 5.71
N ASP A 346 -18.47 -20.29 5.82
CA ASP A 346 -19.74 -20.57 5.14
C ASP A 346 -19.65 -20.59 3.60
N SER A 347 -18.54 -20.14 3.02
CA SER A 347 -18.27 -20.19 1.57
C SER A 347 -16.90 -20.80 1.28
N ILE A 348 -16.90 -21.96 0.60
CA ILE A 348 -15.67 -22.61 0.11
C ILE A 348 -15.21 -21.86 -1.15
N VAL A 349 -14.28 -20.93 -0.98
CA VAL A 349 -13.71 -20.10 -2.05
C VAL A 349 -12.19 -20.10 -1.93
N PHE A 350 -11.48 -20.03 -3.06
CA PHE A 350 -10.04 -19.81 -3.06
C PHE A 350 -9.70 -18.46 -2.40
N GLY A 351 -8.70 -18.46 -1.54
CA GLY A 351 -8.02 -17.26 -1.09
C GLY A 351 -7.18 -16.64 -2.21
N ASP A 352 -6.50 -15.55 -1.89
CA ASP A 352 -5.69 -14.80 -2.85
C ASP A 352 -4.65 -15.71 -3.54
N ALA A 353 -4.45 -15.48 -4.84
CA ALA A 353 -3.56 -16.29 -5.65
C ALA A 353 -2.09 -15.89 -5.45
N PHE A 354 -1.26 -16.87 -5.11
CA PHE A 354 0.20 -16.80 -5.08
C PHE A 354 0.74 -17.46 -6.36
N ASP A 355 1.20 -16.63 -7.29
CA ASP A 355 1.68 -17.08 -8.59
C ASP A 355 3.05 -17.77 -8.51
N CYS A 356 3.23 -18.83 -9.30
CA CYS A 356 4.49 -19.59 -9.39
C CYS A 356 5.69 -18.81 -9.99
N VAL A 357 5.46 -17.62 -10.55
CA VAL A 357 6.50 -16.78 -11.13
C VAL A 357 6.59 -15.50 -10.32
N GLY A 358 7.76 -15.26 -9.73
CA GLY A 358 8.05 -13.99 -9.05
C GLY A 358 8.03 -12.81 -10.03
N PHE A 359 7.69 -11.62 -9.53
CA PHE A 359 7.65 -10.39 -10.32
C PHE A 359 8.95 -10.06 -11.05
N THR A 360 10.10 -10.48 -10.49
CA THR A 360 11.44 -10.24 -11.01
C THR A 360 12.30 -11.48 -10.79
N ASN A 361 13.28 -11.70 -11.66
CA ASN A 361 14.22 -12.82 -11.55
C ASN A 361 15.64 -12.31 -11.25
N ILE A 362 16.50 -13.20 -10.77
CA ILE A 362 17.90 -12.89 -10.46
C ILE A 362 18.63 -12.26 -11.66
N PRO A 363 18.48 -12.77 -12.92
CA PRO A 363 19.07 -12.14 -14.10
C PRO A 363 18.62 -10.70 -14.38
N ILE A 364 17.34 -10.38 -14.17
CA ILE A 364 16.77 -9.04 -14.35
C ILE A 364 17.37 -8.10 -13.32
N TRP A 365 17.47 -8.54 -12.06
CA TRP A 365 18.08 -7.75 -10.99
C TRP A 365 19.55 -7.46 -11.24
N THR A 366 20.34 -8.48 -11.61
CA THR A 366 21.75 -8.27 -11.90
C THR A 366 21.95 -7.41 -13.15
N GLY A 367 21.11 -7.57 -14.18
CA GLY A 367 21.08 -6.71 -15.35
C GLY A 367 20.75 -5.25 -15.01
N LEU A 368 19.72 -5.01 -14.21
CA LEU A 368 19.33 -3.66 -13.78
C LEU A 368 20.47 -2.99 -12.99
N VAL A 369 21.11 -3.71 -12.08
CA VAL A 369 22.25 -3.17 -11.30
C VAL A 369 23.43 -2.81 -12.21
N VAL A 370 23.80 -3.68 -13.15
CA VAL A 370 24.92 -3.42 -14.08
C VAL A 370 24.60 -2.22 -14.99
N THR A 371 23.40 -2.16 -15.55
CA THR A 371 22.99 -1.04 -16.41
C THR A 371 23.00 0.29 -15.66
N LEU A 372 22.57 0.31 -14.39
CA LEU A 372 22.60 1.51 -13.54
C LEU A 372 24.04 1.97 -13.27
N ILE A 373 24.98 1.05 -13.02
CA ILE A 373 26.40 1.38 -12.85
C ILE A 373 27.00 1.96 -14.13
N LEU A 374 26.71 1.36 -15.29
CA LEU A 374 27.19 1.89 -16.57
C LEU A 374 26.62 3.28 -16.86
N LEU A 375 25.34 3.50 -16.55
CA LEU A 375 24.68 4.78 -16.73
C LEU A 375 25.26 5.86 -15.82
N SER A 376 25.66 5.53 -14.59
CA SER A 376 26.30 6.48 -13.68
C SER A 376 27.69 6.91 -14.17
N ILE A 377 28.51 5.95 -14.63
CA ILE A 377 29.84 6.24 -15.20
C ILE A 377 29.71 7.06 -16.48
N LEU A 378 28.76 6.72 -17.36
CA LEU A 378 28.50 7.46 -18.59
C LEU A 378 28.07 8.89 -18.29
N THR A 379 27.13 9.07 -17.35
CA THR A 379 26.66 10.40 -16.93
C THR A 379 27.81 11.21 -16.37
N PHE A 380 28.67 10.62 -15.53
CA PHE A 380 29.87 11.26 -15.03
C PHE A 380 30.81 11.70 -16.16
N GLY A 381 31.07 10.83 -17.15
CA GLY A 381 31.86 11.17 -18.33
C GLY A 381 31.29 12.34 -19.12
N ILE A 382 29.97 12.35 -19.35
CA ILE A 382 29.27 13.43 -20.06
C ILE A 382 29.36 14.74 -19.28
N THR A 383 29.18 14.72 -17.95
CA THR A 383 29.30 15.92 -17.12
C THR A 383 30.71 16.52 -17.15
N MET A 384 31.75 15.69 -17.17
CA MET A 384 33.14 16.14 -17.30
C MET A 384 33.43 16.77 -18.66
N ILE A 385 32.88 16.20 -19.75
CA ILE A 385 33.00 16.79 -21.09
C ILE A 385 32.29 18.15 -21.15
N MET A 386 31.14 18.27 -20.49
CA MET A 386 30.36 19.51 -20.46
C MET A 386 31.08 20.66 -19.73
N ASP A 387 31.99 20.35 -18.80
CA ASP A 387 32.78 21.36 -18.06
C ASP A 387 34.13 21.68 -18.71
N ILE A 388 34.42 21.17 -19.91
CA ILE A 388 35.61 21.58 -20.66
C ILE A 388 35.43 23.02 -21.15
N ARG A 389 36.08 23.95 -20.46
CA ARG A 389 36.16 25.35 -20.87
C ARG A 389 37.29 25.51 -21.88
N THR A 390 36.98 26.10 -23.03
CA THR A 390 38.00 26.55 -23.97
C THR A 390 38.79 27.72 -23.37
N MET A 391 40.08 27.80 -23.68
CA MET A 391 40.94 28.89 -23.23
C MET A 391 40.37 30.23 -23.74
N ASP A 392 40.09 31.17 -22.84
CA ASP A 392 39.46 32.45 -23.17
C ASP A 392 40.38 33.37 -24.00
N ARG A 393 41.69 33.27 -23.76
CA ARG A 393 42.68 34.10 -24.45
C ARG A 393 43.91 33.28 -24.78
N PHE A 394 44.25 33.20 -26.06
CA PHE A 394 45.57 32.80 -26.48
C PHE A 394 46.53 33.95 -26.18
N ASP A 395 47.67 33.66 -25.57
CA ASP A 395 48.66 34.68 -25.23
C ASP A 395 49.29 35.23 -26.52
N ASP A 396 48.86 36.41 -26.92
CA ASP A 396 49.37 37.10 -28.10
C ASP A 396 50.78 37.62 -27.77
N ALA A 397 51.79 37.20 -28.53
CA ALA A 397 53.19 37.60 -28.34
C ALA A 397 53.42 39.12 -28.45
N LYS A 398 52.43 39.88 -28.93
CA LYS A 398 52.44 41.36 -28.98
C LYS A 398 51.49 42.03 -27.99
N GLY A 399 50.77 41.26 -27.17
CA GLY A 399 49.87 41.77 -26.13
C GLY A 399 50.63 42.33 -24.93
N LYS A 400 50.04 43.32 -24.23
CA LYS A 400 50.64 43.88 -23.00
C LYS A 400 50.72 42.82 -21.90
N THR A 401 51.87 42.73 -21.24
CA THR A 401 52.16 41.82 -20.12
C THR A 401 51.29 42.13 -18.89
N ILE A 402 50.84 41.09 -18.19
CA ILE A 402 50.01 41.23 -16.98
C ILE A 402 50.89 41.73 -15.82
N THR A 403 50.55 42.87 -15.25
CA THR A 403 51.16 43.40 -14.02
C THR A 403 50.34 42.98 -12.81
N VAL A 404 50.92 42.17 -11.92
CA VAL A 404 50.30 41.82 -10.63
C VAL A 404 50.73 42.86 -9.60
N SER A 405 49.80 43.66 -9.08
CA SER A 405 50.07 44.57 -7.97
C SER A 405 50.07 43.77 -6.65
N VAL A 406 51.23 43.61 -6.05
CA VAL A 406 51.36 43.10 -4.67
C VAL A 406 51.17 44.29 -3.75
N ASN A 407 50.10 44.30 -2.96
CA ASN A 407 49.96 45.22 -1.84
C ASN A 407 50.52 44.52 -0.60
N GLU A 408 51.50 45.13 0.04
CA GLU A 408 52.07 44.73 1.34
C GLU A 408 51.21 45.28 2.50
#